data_AF-A0A0C2FVF1-F1
#
_entry.id   AF-A0A0C2FVF1-F1
#
_cell.length_a   1.000
_cell.length_b   1.000
_cell.length_c   1.000
_cell.angle_alpha   90.00
_cell.angle_beta   90.00
_cell.angle_gamma   90.00
#
_symmetry.space_group_name_H-M   'P 1'
#
loop_
_entity.id
_entity.type
_entity.pdbx_description
1 polymer ?
#
loop_
_entity_poly.entity_id
_entity_poly.type
_entity_poly.pdbx_seq_one_letter_code
_entity_poly.pdbx_strand_id
1 'polypeptide(L)'
;MRHNGRTATGKKAANPDSYKTVMCQAWLESKMCAFGENCRFAHGEAELRPVRSVPCQINKYKTKLCDKYTTTGLCPYGDRCLFIHPDHGTNAYIRPDKLVE
;
A
#
# COMPACT_ATOMS: atom_id res chain seq x y z
N MET A 1 -17.89 -2.76 -41.53
CA MET A 1 -17.67 -2.11 -40.21
C MET A 1 -18.77 -2.58 -39.26
N ARG A 2 -18.45 -3.27 -38.17
CA ARG A 2 -19.44 -3.65 -37.14
C ARG A 2 -18.91 -3.23 -35.76
N HIS A 3 -19.80 -2.52 -35.07
CA HIS A 3 -19.66 -1.85 -33.78
C HIS A 3 -19.32 -2.82 -32.64
N ASN A 4 -18.58 -2.41 -31.62
CA ASN A 4 -19.16 -1.73 -30.45
C ASN A 4 -18.10 -1.59 -29.33
N GLY A 5 -18.06 -0.40 -28.72
CA GLY A 5 -17.06 0.03 -27.76
C GLY A 5 -17.13 -0.72 -26.43
N ARG A 6 -15.94 -1.08 -25.91
CA ARG A 6 -15.75 -1.48 -24.51
C ARG A 6 -15.75 -0.23 -23.64
N THR A 7 -16.91 0.17 -23.12
CA THR A 7 -17.00 1.09 -21.99
C THR A 7 -16.78 0.31 -20.69
N ALA A 8 -15.54 0.30 -20.19
CA ALA A 8 -15.22 -0.22 -18.87
C ALA A 8 -15.37 0.89 -17.81
N THR A 9 -16.61 1.20 -17.41
CA THR A 9 -16.85 2.03 -16.22
C THR A 9 -16.85 1.15 -14.97
N GLY A 10 -15.64 0.75 -14.55
CA GLY A 10 -15.44 0.13 -13.24
C GLY A 10 -15.59 1.16 -12.13
N LYS A 11 -16.76 1.22 -11.48
CA LYS A 11 -16.91 1.89 -10.19
C LYS A 11 -16.06 1.15 -9.17
N LYS A 12 -14.83 1.62 -8.92
CA LYS A 12 -14.04 1.19 -7.75
C LYS A 12 -14.82 1.65 -6.52
N ALA A 13 -15.48 0.72 -5.83
CA ALA A 13 -16.08 0.98 -4.53
C ALA A 13 -14.98 1.56 -3.62
N ALA A 14 -15.16 2.81 -3.20
CA ALA A 14 -14.27 3.45 -2.25
C ALA A 14 -14.24 2.58 -0.98
N ASN A 15 -13.09 2.01 -0.68
CA ASN A 15 -12.91 1.15 0.47
C ASN A 15 -13.36 1.93 1.73
N PRO A 16 -14.38 1.49 2.48
CA PRO A 16 -14.83 2.18 3.69
C PRO A 16 -13.73 2.31 4.75
N ASP A 17 -12.65 1.53 4.60
CA ASP A 17 -11.47 1.53 5.47
C ASP A 17 -10.62 2.81 5.40
N SER A 18 -10.82 3.70 4.42
CA SER A 18 -10.06 4.97 4.30
C SER A 18 -10.76 6.19 4.91
N TYR A 19 -11.88 6.02 5.62
CA TYR A 19 -12.60 7.16 6.19
C TYR A 19 -11.89 7.68 7.43
N LYS A 20 -11.56 8.96 7.43
CA LYS A 20 -10.89 9.67 8.52
C LYS A 20 -9.59 9.01 8.97
N THR A 21 -8.86 8.39 8.04
CA THR A 21 -7.54 7.77 8.30
C THR A 21 -6.36 8.73 8.08
N VAL A 22 -6.62 9.91 7.51
CA VAL A 22 -5.63 10.97 7.25
C VAL A 22 -6.21 12.30 7.74
N MET A 23 -5.34 13.18 8.25
CA MET A 23 -5.72 14.53 8.69
C MET A 23 -6.16 15.42 7.53
N CYS A 24 -7.19 16.23 7.77
CA CYS A 24 -7.66 17.22 6.81
C CYS A 24 -6.69 18.41 6.78
N GLN A 25 -6.09 18.68 5.62
CA GLN A 25 -5.12 19.77 5.47
C GLN A 25 -5.75 21.15 5.66
N ALA A 26 -6.94 21.41 5.10
CA ALA A 26 -7.64 22.69 5.26
C ALA A 26 -7.99 22.98 6.73
N TRP A 27 -8.36 21.94 7.48
CA TRP A 27 -8.56 22.06 8.92
C TRP A 27 -7.25 22.23 9.70
N LEU A 28 -6.16 21.59 9.27
CA LEU A 28 -4.86 21.75 9.92
C LEU A 28 -4.33 23.18 9.75
N GLU A 29 -4.46 23.74 8.54
CA GLU A 29 -3.94 25.06 8.18
C GLU A 29 -4.80 26.20 8.73
N SER A 30 -6.12 26.13 8.52
CA SER A 30 -7.03 27.25 8.78
C SER A 30 -8.11 26.96 9.81
N LYS A 31 -8.17 25.73 10.37
CA LYS A 31 -9.28 25.24 11.23
C LYS A 31 -10.66 25.42 10.59
N MET A 32 -10.69 25.53 9.26
CA MET A 32 -11.88 25.77 8.47
C MET A 32 -11.89 24.79 7.32
N CYS A 33 -12.88 23.90 7.32
CA CYS A 33 -13.06 22.91 6.27
C CYS A 33 -14.39 23.15 5.58
N ALA A 34 -14.36 23.32 4.26
CA ALA A 34 -15.56 23.52 3.44
C ALA A 34 -16.56 22.35 3.51
N PHE A 35 -16.09 21.17 3.92
CA PHE A 35 -16.91 19.95 4.02
C PHE A 35 -17.54 19.74 5.40
N GLY A 36 -17.17 20.56 6.40
CA GLY A 36 -17.69 20.46 7.76
C GLY A 36 -17.64 19.03 8.31
N GLU A 37 -18.72 18.57 8.91
CA GLU A 37 -18.82 17.24 9.55
C GLU A 37 -18.78 16.07 8.54
N ASN A 38 -19.12 16.33 7.28
CA ASN A 38 -19.09 15.34 6.20
C ASN A 38 -17.70 15.13 5.60
N CYS A 39 -16.67 15.78 6.15
CA CYS A 39 -15.30 15.61 5.68
C CYS A 39 -14.86 14.14 5.76
N ARG A 40 -14.31 13.63 4.65
CA ARG A 40 -13.70 12.29 4.55
C ARG A 40 -12.42 12.19 5.38
N PHE A 41 -11.80 13.32 5.70
CA PHE A 41 -10.55 13.44 6.45
C PHE A 41 -10.81 13.83 7.91
N ALA A 42 -9.87 13.54 8.80
CA ALA A 42 -10.03 13.83 10.21
C ALA A 42 -9.77 15.32 10.52
N HIS A 43 -10.63 15.95 11.33
CA HIS A 43 -10.43 17.31 11.84
C HIS A 43 -9.65 17.34 13.18
N GLY A 44 -8.98 16.25 13.52
CA GLY A 44 -8.17 16.16 14.73
C GLY A 44 -7.95 14.71 15.12
N GLU A 45 -7.17 14.50 16.16
CA GLU A 45 -6.81 13.16 16.65
C GLU A 45 -8.03 12.39 17.15
N ALA A 46 -9.03 13.09 17.70
CA ALA A 46 -10.30 12.49 18.14
C ALA A 46 -11.08 11.83 16.99
N GLU A 47 -10.94 12.34 15.77
CA GLU A 47 -11.59 11.81 14.58
C GLU A 47 -10.67 10.93 13.73
N LEU A 48 -9.35 11.01 13.95
CA LEU A 48 -8.34 10.28 13.19
C LEU A 48 -8.38 8.81 13.58
N ARG A 49 -8.93 8.00 12.69
CA ARG A 49 -8.95 6.56 12.84
C ARG A 49 -7.54 6.03 12.59
N PRO A 50 -7.01 5.19 13.50
CA PRO A 50 -5.78 4.49 13.21
C PRO A 50 -6.04 3.65 11.96
N VAL A 51 -5.19 3.84 10.96
CA VAL A 51 -5.25 2.99 9.79
C VAL A 51 -4.95 1.58 10.30
N ARG A 52 -5.88 0.64 10.13
CA ARG A 52 -5.67 -0.79 10.45
C ARG A 52 -4.49 -1.38 9.66
N SER A 53 -3.99 -0.58 8.72
CA SER A 53 -2.69 -0.67 8.09
C SER A 53 -1.57 -0.44 9.10
N VAL A 54 -1.24 -1.48 9.86
CA VAL A 54 0.13 -1.69 10.30
C VAL A 54 1.05 -1.42 9.09
N PRO A 55 2.19 -0.70 9.24
CA PRO A 55 3.17 -0.48 8.17
C PRO A 55 3.69 -1.78 7.53
N CYS A 56 3.36 -2.93 8.11
CA CYS A 56 3.71 -4.25 7.61
C CYS A 56 2.67 -4.87 6.65
N GLN A 57 1.47 -4.27 6.45
CA GLN A 57 0.40 -4.91 5.65
C GLN A 57 -0.13 -4.10 4.46
N ILE A 58 0.47 -2.95 4.11
CA ILE A 58 0.05 -2.13 2.95
C ILE A 58 1.04 -2.13 1.79
N ASN A 59 2.07 -2.97 1.84
CA ASN A 59 2.68 -3.40 0.59
C ASN A 59 3.12 -4.85 0.74
N LYS A 60 2.51 -5.76 -0.02
CA LYS A 60 3.00 -7.16 -0.15
C LYS A 60 4.40 -7.21 -0.77
N TYR A 61 4.97 -6.06 -1.11
CA TYR A 61 6.32 -5.87 -1.60
C TYR A 61 7.36 -6.33 -0.59
N LYS A 62 8.20 -7.26 -1.03
CA LYS A 62 9.36 -7.81 -0.32
C LYS A 62 9.00 -8.32 1.09
N THR A 63 7.85 -9.00 1.20
CA THR A 63 7.42 -9.67 2.44
C THR A 63 7.75 -11.17 2.47
N LYS A 64 7.83 -11.82 1.31
CA LYS A 64 8.20 -13.24 1.15
C LYS A 64 9.38 -13.39 0.20
N LEU A 65 10.21 -14.40 0.40
CA LEU A 65 11.33 -14.72 -0.47
C LEU A 65 10.84 -15.13 -1.85
N CYS A 66 11.56 -14.75 -2.91
CA CYS A 66 11.19 -15.12 -4.27
C CYS A 66 11.60 -16.57 -4.56
N ASP A 67 10.63 -17.48 -4.65
CA ASP A 67 10.89 -18.91 -4.90
C ASP A 67 11.67 -19.15 -6.21
N LYS A 68 11.41 -18.34 -7.25
CA LYS A 68 12.13 -18.47 -8.53
C LYS A 68 13.58 -18.05 -8.40
N TYR A 69 13.84 -16.98 -7.65
CA TYR A 69 15.19 -16.50 -7.42
C TYR A 69 15.98 -17.47 -6.54
N THR A 70 15.37 -18.07 -5.52
CA THR A 70 16.04 -19.05 -4.66
C THR A 70 16.30 -20.38 -5.36
N THR A 71 15.38 -20.81 -6.22
CA THR A 71 15.51 -22.09 -6.93
C THR A 71 16.44 -22.00 -8.13
N THR A 72 16.38 -20.91 -8.88
CA THR A 72 17.06 -20.79 -10.19
C THR A 72 18.19 -19.76 -10.17
N GLY A 73 18.32 -18.96 -9.10
CA GLY A 73 19.27 -17.85 -9.04
C GLY A 73 18.91 -16.64 -9.92
N LEU A 74 17.82 -16.75 -10.70
CA LEU A 74 17.42 -15.77 -11.70
C LEU A 74 15.91 -15.55 -11.63
N CYS A 75 15.52 -14.28 -11.43
CA CYS A 75 14.13 -13.88 -11.43
C CYS A 75 13.81 -13.12 -12.73
N PRO A 76 12.85 -13.57 -13.55
CA PRO A 76 12.49 -12.90 -14.81
C PRO A 76 11.88 -11.49 -14.59
N TYR A 77 11.50 -11.17 -13.35
CA TYR A 77 10.96 -9.88 -12.96
C TYR A 77 12.03 -8.87 -12.49
N GLY A 78 13.25 -9.33 -12.23
CA GLY A 78 14.37 -8.47 -11.78
C GLY A 78 13.99 -7.59 -10.58
N ASP A 79 14.35 -6.30 -10.65
CA ASP A 79 14.11 -5.28 -9.61
C ASP A 79 12.63 -4.94 -9.39
N ARG A 80 11.76 -5.31 -10.34
CA ARG A 80 10.30 -5.16 -10.20
C ARG A 80 9.67 -6.31 -9.43
N CYS A 81 10.45 -7.29 -8.98
CA CYS A 81 9.92 -8.39 -8.22
C CYS A 81 9.32 -7.90 -6.90
N LEU A 82 8.08 -8.30 -6.64
CA LEU A 82 7.37 -8.01 -5.40
C LEU A 82 7.84 -8.91 -4.25
N PHE A 83 8.77 -9.84 -4.51
CA PHE A 83 9.33 -10.78 -3.54
C PHE A 83 10.78 -10.43 -3.21
N ILE A 84 11.28 -10.94 -2.10
CA ILE A 84 12.62 -10.65 -1.59
C ILE A 84 13.66 -11.43 -2.41
N HIS A 85 14.74 -10.78 -2.83
CA HIS A 85 15.95 -11.39 -3.38
C HIS A 85 17.10 -11.10 -2.40
N PRO A 86 17.86 -12.09 -1.91
CA PRO A 86 18.92 -11.89 -0.93
C PRO A 86 20.12 -11.08 -1.45
N ASP A 87 20.34 -11.03 -2.76
CA ASP A 87 21.50 -10.35 -3.39
C ASP A 87 21.21 -8.90 -3.82
N HIS A 88 19.95 -8.57 -4.14
CA HIS A 88 19.58 -7.31 -4.81
C HIS A 88 18.98 -6.23 -3.89
N GLY A 89 19.48 -6.15 -2.65
CA GLY A 89 19.15 -5.07 -1.74
C GLY A 89 18.72 -5.58 -0.37
N THR A 90 19.46 -5.12 0.63
CA THR A 90 19.28 -5.39 2.05
C THR A 90 17.81 -5.24 2.44
N ASN A 91 17.13 -6.36 2.66
CA ASN A 91 15.84 -6.32 3.32
C ASN A 91 16.10 -6.24 4.83
N ALA A 92 15.65 -5.17 5.47
CA ALA A 92 15.80 -4.97 6.92
C ALA A 92 15.21 -6.11 7.79
N TYR A 93 14.38 -6.99 7.19
CA TYR A 93 13.78 -8.15 7.86
C TYR A 93 14.52 -9.48 7.65
N ILE A 94 15.49 -9.56 6.73
CA ILE A 94 16.36 -10.74 6.63
C ILE A 94 17.51 -10.55 7.62
N ARG A 95 17.37 -11.10 8.82
CA ARG A 95 18.50 -11.24 9.75
C ARG A 95 19.45 -12.30 9.16
N PRO A 96 20.73 -11.99 8.93
CA PRO A 96 21.71 -12.91 8.32
C PRO A 96 21.89 -14.20 9.14
N ASP A 97 21.54 -14.15 10.42
CA ASP A 97 21.62 -15.26 11.39
C ASP A 97 20.67 -16.43 11.10
N LYS A 98 19.65 -16.26 10.23
CA LYS A 98 18.67 -17.32 9.88
C LYS A 98 18.94 -18.03 8.54
N LEU A 99 20.07 -17.76 7.89
CA LEU A 99 20.45 -18.39 6.62
C LEU A 99 21.51 -19.50 6.79
N VAL A 100 21.89 -19.82 8.03
CA VAL A 100 22.85 -20.88 8.37
C VAL A 100 22.19 -21.88 9.32
N GLU A 101 21.23 -22.64 8.80
CA GLU A 101 20.85 -23.96 9.32
C GLU A 101 20.85 -24.96 8.17
#